data_AF-A0AA40KHJ2-F1
#
_entry.id   AF-A0AA40KHJ2-F1
#
_cell.length_a   1.000
_cell.length_b   1.000
_cell.length_c   1.000
_cell.angle_alpha   90.00
_cell.angle_beta   90.00
_cell.angle_gamma   90.00
#
_symmetry.space_group_name_H-M   'P 1'
#
loop_
_entity.id
_entity.type
_entity.pdbx_description
1 polymer ?
#
loop_
_entity_poly.entity_id
_entity_poly.type
_entity_poly.pdbx_seq_one_letter_code
_entity_poly.pdbx_strand_id
1 'polypeptide(L)'
;MNSKMMQRKTELDAMLGDSQRYEAKRNEVEVWLARMETRLEKMRAVGHTADVLEAQLREQKSFHAELHQYKHQIEQFNQLTQKLIAVYQEDDTTRVKKMTETINQRYNNLNTSIINRGKLLHSAMNSLHNFDRSLDKFLAWLSEAESSMEGLEAEADRLGGRRDQGALRRPQHQLKERIAQRTKF
;
A
#
# COMPACT_ATOMS: atom_id res chain seq x y z
N MET A 1 -67.89 -14.39 -11.11
CA MET A 1 -67.12 -13.49 -12.00
C MET A 1 -66.33 -12.43 -11.20
N ASN A 2 -66.98 -11.66 -10.32
CA ASN A 2 -66.34 -10.53 -9.61
C ASN A 2 -65.21 -10.89 -8.62
N SER A 3 -65.29 -12.03 -7.92
CA SER A 3 -64.24 -12.43 -6.95
C SER A 3 -62.89 -12.74 -7.61
N LYS A 4 -62.88 -13.46 -8.75
CA LYS A 4 -61.65 -13.77 -9.49
C LYS A 4 -60.99 -12.52 -10.09
N MET A 5 -61.80 -11.59 -10.60
CA MET A 5 -61.31 -10.31 -11.12
C MET A 5 -60.70 -9.45 -10.01
N MET A 6 -61.34 -9.41 -8.84
CA MET A 6 -60.82 -8.67 -7.69
C MET A 6 -59.51 -9.27 -7.16
N GLN A 7 -59.43 -10.60 -7.07
CA GLN A 7 -58.20 -11.29 -6.67
C GLN A 7 -57.04 -10.98 -7.63
N ARG A 8 -57.29 -11.09 -8.95
CA ARG A 8 -56.28 -10.77 -9.96
C ARG A 8 -55.82 -9.32 -9.90
N LYS A 9 -56.74 -8.38 -9.63
CA LYS A 9 -56.39 -6.97 -9.44
C LYS A 9 -55.45 -6.78 -8.25
N THR A 10 -55.77 -7.37 -7.10
CA THR A 10 -54.94 -7.30 -5.90
C THR A 10 -53.54 -7.90 -6.11
N GLU A 11 -53.45 -9.05 -6.80
CA GLU A 11 -52.18 -9.68 -7.15
C GLU A 11 -51.31 -8.78 -8.05
N LEU A 12 -51.91 -8.16 -9.07
CA LEU A 12 -51.21 -7.24 -9.96
C LEU A 12 -50.76 -5.96 -9.25
N ASP A 13 -51.60 -5.41 -8.37
CA ASP A 13 -51.25 -4.22 -7.57
C ASP A 13 -50.08 -4.51 -6.61
N ALA A 14 -50.05 -5.71 -6.01
CA ALA A 14 -48.91 -6.16 -5.19
C ALA A 14 -47.64 -6.32 -6.02
N MET A 15 -47.74 -6.97 -7.19
CA MET A 15 -46.62 -7.16 -8.12
C MET A 15 -46.02 -5.86 -8.61
N LEU A 16 -46.86 -4.87 -8.90
CA LEU A 16 -46.41 -3.53 -9.27
C LEU A 16 -45.63 -2.89 -8.11
N GLY A 17 -46.16 -2.95 -6.88
CA GLY A 17 -45.50 -2.38 -5.70
C GLY A 17 -44.14 -3.01 -5.41
N ASP A 18 -44.04 -4.34 -5.47
CA ASP A 18 -42.80 -5.05 -5.23
C ASP A 18 -41.76 -4.81 -6.34
N SER A 19 -42.20 -4.75 -7.60
CA SER A 19 -41.34 -4.39 -8.73
C SER A 19 -40.77 -2.97 -8.59
N GLN A 20 -41.61 -2.00 -8.19
CA GLN A 20 -41.15 -0.62 -7.96
C GLN A 20 -40.12 -0.52 -6.85
N ARG A 21 -40.32 -1.25 -5.73
CA ARG A 21 -39.35 -1.31 -4.63
C ARG A 21 -38.02 -1.92 -5.09
N TYR A 22 -38.07 -3.00 -5.86
CA TYR A 22 -36.89 -3.62 -6.44
C TYR A 22 -36.13 -2.65 -7.35
N GLU A 23 -36.82 -2.01 -8.29
CA GLU A 23 -36.20 -1.10 -9.24
C GLU A 23 -35.61 0.14 -8.54
N ALA A 24 -36.28 0.68 -7.52
CA ALA A 24 -35.75 1.77 -6.70
C ALA A 24 -34.45 1.37 -5.98
N LYS A 25 -34.45 0.20 -5.32
CA LYS A 25 -33.26 -0.28 -4.61
C LYS A 25 -32.11 -0.61 -5.56
N ARG A 26 -32.43 -1.24 -6.69
CA ARG A 26 -31.46 -1.53 -7.75
C ARG A 26 -30.79 -0.24 -8.22
N ASN A 27 -31.56 0.78 -8.56
CA ASN A 27 -31.02 2.05 -9.06
C ASN A 27 -30.13 2.74 -8.01
N GLU A 28 -30.49 2.70 -6.73
CA GLU A 28 -29.66 3.20 -5.63
C GLU A 28 -28.29 2.50 -5.58
N VAL A 29 -28.29 1.16 -5.62
CA VAL A 29 -27.07 0.34 -5.59
C VAL A 29 -26.22 0.57 -6.84
N GLU A 30 -26.85 0.66 -8.01
CA GLU A 30 -26.21 0.94 -9.30
C GLU A 30 -25.47 2.29 -9.30
N VAL A 31 -26.12 3.34 -8.80
CA VAL A 31 -25.52 4.68 -8.68
C VAL A 31 -24.34 4.65 -7.71
N TRP A 32 -24.48 3.94 -6.58
CA TRP A 32 -23.39 3.81 -5.63
C TRP A 32 -22.20 3.03 -6.22
N LEU A 33 -22.46 1.91 -6.89
CA LEU A 33 -21.42 1.12 -7.55
C LEU A 33 -20.68 1.93 -8.60
N ALA A 34 -21.38 2.62 -9.49
CA ALA A 34 -20.78 3.46 -10.53
C ALA A 34 -19.86 4.54 -9.94
N ARG A 35 -20.27 5.16 -8.83
CA ARG A 35 -19.44 6.13 -8.09
C ARG A 35 -18.16 5.49 -7.55
N MET A 36 -18.29 4.32 -6.94
CA MET A 36 -17.16 3.61 -6.33
C MET A 36 -16.18 3.09 -7.39
N GLU A 37 -16.69 2.58 -8.51
CA GLU A 37 -15.90 2.16 -9.67
C GLU A 37 -15.13 3.35 -10.26
N THR A 38 -15.81 4.48 -10.51
CA THR A 38 -15.15 5.71 -10.96
C THR A 38 -14.06 6.17 -10.00
N ARG A 39 -14.30 6.05 -8.69
CA ARG A 39 -13.29 6.42 -7.68
C ARG A 39 -12.09 5.47 -7.70
N LEU A 40 -12.33 4.17 -7.87
CA LEU A 40 -11.27 3.17 -8.00
C LEU A 40 -10.43 3.40 -9.27
N GLU A 41 -11.06 3.70 -10.40
CA GLU A 41 -10.38 4.01 -11.67
C GLU A 41 -9.48 5.25 -11.58
N LYS A 42 -9.89 6.24 -10.79
CA LYS A 42 -9.10 7.47 -10.56
C LYS A 42 -7.92 7.27 -9.61
N MET A 43 -7.83 6.13 -8.91
CA MET A 43 -6.70 5.86 -8.04
C MET A 43 -5.42 5.70 -8.85
N ARG A 44 -4.40 6.46 -8.48
CA ARG A 44 -3.10 6.43 -9.15
C ARG A 44 -2.37 5.11 -8.92
N ALA A 45 -1.41 4.80 -9.79
CA ALA A 45 -0.47 3.71 -9.58
C ALA A 45 0.23 3.84 -8.21
N VAL A 46 0.68 2.71 -7.65
CA VAL A 46 1.37 2.67 -6.36
C VAL A 46 2.63 3.55 -6.44
N GLY A 47 2.78 4.45 -5.47
CA GLY A 47 3.93 5.35 -5.37
C GLY A 47 5.19 4.67 -4.85
N HIS A 48 6.28 5.44 -4.77
CA HIS A 48 7.59 4.96 -4.32
C HIS A 48 8.18 5.79 -3.18
N THR A 49 7.55 6.90 -2.81
CA THR A 49 7.97 7.75 -1.69
C THR A 49 7.03 7.55 -0.50
N ALA A 50 7.53 7.75 0.71
CA ALA A 50 6.79 7.48 1.95
C ALA A 50 5.51 8.31 2.04
N ASP A 51 5.59 9.62 1.76
CA ASP A 51 4.47 10.56 1.80
C ASP A 51 3.33 10.16 0.84
N VAL A 52 3.68 9.75 -0.38
CA VAL A 52 2.72 9.28 -1.39
C VAL A 52 2.09 7.97 -0.96
N LEU A 53 2.89 7.01 -0.49
CA LEU A 53 2.39 5.71 -0.05
C LEU A 53 1.47 5.83 1.17
N GLU A 54 1.78 6.70 2.13
CA GLU A 54 0.91 6.98 3.27
C GLU A 54 -0.42 7.60 2.84
N ALA A 55 -0.39 8.57 1.91
CA ALA A 55 -1.61 9.17 1.36
C ALA A 55 -2.47 8.12 0.65
N GLN A 56 -1.86 7.26 -0.17
CA GLN A 56 -2.55 6.17 -0.86
C GLN A 56 -3.11 5.12 0.11
N LEU A 57 -2.42 4.82 1.21
CA LEU A 57 -2.92 3.93 2.27
C LEU A 57 -4.14 4.54 2.97
N ARG A 58 -4.14 5.85 3.25
CA ARG A 58 -5.32 6.53 3.82
C ARG A 58 -6.51 6.50 2.87
N GLU A 59 -6.29 6.78 1.58
CA GLU A 59 -7.31 6.68 0.54
C GLU A 59 -7.87 5.25 0.44
N GLN A 60 -7.00 4.24 0.40
CA GLN A 60 -7.39 2.82 0.34
C GLN A 60 -8.24 2.42 1.57
N LYS A 61 -7.83 2.82 2.78
CA LYS A 61 -8.57 2.55 4.01
C LYS A 61 -9.95 3.21 4.01
N SER A 62 -10.03 4.47 3.58
CA SER A 62 -11.31 5.19 3.45
C SER A 62 -12.24 4.48 2.45
N PHE A 63 -11.70 4.07 1.30
CA PHE A 63 -12.48 3.33 0.31
C PHE A 63 -13.00 2.01 0.85
N HIS A 64 -12.14 1.23 1.50
CA HIS A 64 -12.50 -0.07 2.08
C HIS A 64 -13.55 0.07 3.19
N ALA A 65 -13.43 1.11 4.03
CA ALA A 65 -14.41 1.38 5.09
C ALA A 65 -15.80 1.69 4.52
N GLU A 66 -15.88 2.54 3.50
CA GLU A 66 -17.16 2.85 2.84
C GLU A 66 -17.77 1.62 2.17
N LEU A 67 -16.94 0.81 1.50
CA LEU A 67 -17.39 -0.45 0.87
C LEU A 67 -17.95 -1.41 1.91
N HIS A 68 -17.27 -1.55 3.06
CA HIS A 68 -17.73 -2.38 4.16
C HIS A 68 -19.05 -1.88 4.77
N GLN A 69 -19.20 -0.55 4.95
CA GLN A 69 -20.44 0.05 5.44
C GLN A 69 -21.62 -0.17 4.48
N TYR A 70 -21.36 -0.20 3.18
CA TYR A 70 -22.40 -0.41 2.17
C TYR A 70 -22.83 -1.87 2.01
N LYS A 71 -22.09 -2.82 2.57
CA LYS A 71 -22.40 -4.27 2.50
C LYS A 71 -23.85 -4.58 2.88
N HIS A 72 -24.36 -3.93 3.91
CA HIS A 72 -25.74 -4.14 4.35
C HIS A 72 -26.78 -3.76 3.28
N GLN A 73 -26.52 -2.75 2.46
CA GLN A 73 -27.41 -2.36 1.36
C GLN A 73 -27.44 -3.40 0.25
N ILE A 74 -26.30 -4.05 -0.04
CA ILE A 74 -26.21 -5.18 -0.96
C ILE A 74 -26.99 -6.39 -0.41
N GLU A 75 -26.88 -6.67 0.89
CA GLU A 75 -27.65 -7.73 1.55
C GLU A 75 -29.16 -7.47 1.47
N GLN A 76 -29.60 -6.25 1.73
CA GLN A 76 -31.01 -5.87 1.58
C GLN A 76 -31.51 -6.02 0.13
N PHE A 77 -30.70 -5.60 -0.85
CA PHE A 77 -31.02 -5.78 -2.26
C PHE A 77 -31.17 -7.27 -2.63
N ASN A 78 -30.24 -8.12 -2.16
CA ASN A 78 -30.31 -9.56 -2.37
C ASN A 78 -31.54 -10.19 -1.72
N GLN A 79 -31.91 -9.77 -0.51
CA GLN A 79 -33.14 -10.24 0.16
C GLN A 79 -34.40 -9.83 -0.61
N LEU A 80 -34.45 -8.60 -1.15
CA LEU A 80 -35.56 -8.13 -1.96
C LEU A 80 -35.69 -8.94 -3.26
N THR A 81 -34.57 -9.23 -3.92
CA THR A 81 -34.53 -10.13 -5.08
C THR A 81 -35.08 -11.52 -4.75
N GLN A 82 -34.62 -12.12 -3.64
CA GLN A 82 -35.06 -13.47 -3.25
C GLN A 82 -36.57 -13.51 -2.97
N LYS A 83 -37.10 -12.49 -2.29
CA LYS A 83 -38.54 -12.35 -2.06
C LYS A 83 -39.31 -12.26 -3.38
N LEU A 84 -38.86 -11.42 -4.31
CA LEU A 84 -39.49 -11.26 -5.62
C LEU A 84 -39.52 -12.60 -6.38
N ILE A 85 -38.40 -13.34 -6.41
CA ILE A 85 -38.32 -14.63 -7.09
C ILE A 85 -39.23 -15.67 -6.43
N ALA A 86 -39.34 -15.67 -5.11
CA ALA A 86 -40.16 -16.62 -4.38
C ALA A 86 -41.66 -16.35 -4.55
N VAL A 87 -42.07 -15.07 -4.55
CA VAL A 87 -43.48 -14.69 -4.70
C VAL A 87 -43.97 -14.91 -6.13
N TYR A 88 -43.13 -14.63 -7.14
CA TYR A 88 -43.49 -14.68 -8.56
C TYR A 88 -42.83 -15.87 -9.27
N GLN A 89 -42.94 -17.07 -8.68
CA GLN A 89 -42.29 -18.29 -9.19
C GLN A 89 -42.85 -18.78 -10.54
N GLU A 90 -44.09 -18.42 -10.87
CA GLU A 90 -44.74 -18.76 -12.14
C GLU A 90 -44.45 -17.74 -13.25
N ASP A 91 -43.83 -16.60 -12.91
CA ASP A 91 -43.45 -15.54 -13.85
C ASP A 91 -41.97 -15.63 -14.27
N ASP A 92 -41.60 -14.98 -15.38
CA ASP A 92 -40.21 -14.90 -15.81
C ASP A 92 -39.40 -13.95 -14.92
N THR A 93 -38.65 -14.53 -13.98
CA THR A 93 -37.76 -13.83 -13.06
C THR A 93 -36.30 -13.78 -13.54
N THR A 94 -36.01 -14.21 -14.77
CA THR A 94 -34.64 -14.36 -15.31
C THR A 94 -33.88 -13.04 -15.32
N ARG A 95 -34.54 -11.94 -15.71
CA ARG A 95 -33.92 -10.61 -15.74
C ARG A 95 -33.47 -10.16 -14.34
N VAL A 96 -34.29 -10.40 -13.32
CA VAL A 96 -34.02 -10.02 -11.93
C VAL A 96 -32.82 -10.81 -11.39
N LYS A 97 -32.74 -12.11 -11.70
CA LYS A 97 -31.60 -12.96 -11.35
C LYS A 97 -30.30 -12.45 -11.96
N LYS A 98 -30.26 -12.27 -13.29
CA LYS A 98 -29.07 -11.78 -14.02
C LYS A 98 -28.59 -10.41 -13.52
N MET A 99 -29.53 -9.49 -13.27
CA MET A 99 -29.20 -8.17 -12.77
C MET A 99 -28.58 -8.24 -11.35
N THR A 100 -29.14 -9.11 -10.51
CA THR A 100 -28.64 -9.32 -9.15
C THR A 100 -27.25 -9.96 -9.14
N GLU A 101 -27.02 -10.94 -10.01
CA GLU A 101 -25.69 -11.54 -10.22
C GLU A 101 -24.67 -10.49 -10.69
N THR A 102 -25.06 -9.62 -11.63
CA THR A 102 -24.20 -8.55 -12.15
C THR A 102 -23.79 -7.56 -11.05
N ILE A 103 -24.75 -7.11 -10.24
CA ILE A 103 -24.51 -6.20 -9.11
C ILE A 103 -23.58 -6.85 -8.07
N ASN A 104 -23.83 -8.11 -7.71
CA ASN A 104 -22.99 -8.84 -6.76
C ASN A 104 -21.56 -9.03 -7.30
N GLN A 105 -21.41 -9.34 -8.60
CA GLN A 105 -20.10 -9.47 -9.21
C GLN A 105 -19.32 -8.16 -9.17
N ARG A 106 -19.96 -7.04 -9.50
CA ARG A 106 -19.33 -5.70 -9.44
C ARG A 106 -18.89 -5.34 -8.03
N TYR A 107 -19.75 -5.55 -7.04
CA TYR A 107 -19.39 -5.35 -5.63
C TYR A 107 -18.19 -6.21 -5.21
N ASN A 108 -18.18 -7.49 -5.57
CA ASN A 108 -17.09 -8.42 -5.26
C ASN A 108 -15.77 -8.03 -5.96
N ASN A 109 -15.85 -7.53 -7.19
CA ASN A 109 -14.71 -7.03 -7.95
C ASN A 109 -14.10 -5.79 -7.28
N LEU A 110 -14.93 -4.84 -6.82
CA LEU A 110 -14.48 -3.68 -6.04
C LEU A 110 -13.78 -4.11 -4.76
N ASN A 111 -14.39 -5.04 -4.01
CA ASN A 111 -13.84 -5.55 -2.75
C ASN A 111 -12.47 -6.23 -2.98
N THR A 112 -12.39 -7.11 -3.98
CA THR A 112 -11.15 -7.82 -4.33
C THR A 112 -10.06 -6.84 -4.76
N SER A 113 -10.41 -5.88 -5.62
CA SER A 113 -9.48 -4.88 -6.13
C SER A 113 -8.89 -4.02 -5.00
N ILE A 114 -9.73 -3.54 -4.07
CA ILE A 114 -9.25 -2.67 -2.98
C ILE A 114 -8.43 -3.44 -1.93
N ILE A 115 -8.75 -4.72 -1.69
CA ILE A 115 -7.94 -5.59 -0.82
C ILE A 115 -6.56 -5.84 -1.45
N ASN A 116 -6.52 -6.17 -2.74
CA ASN A 116 -5.26 -6.40 -3.46
C ASN A 116 -4.41 -5.14 -3.52
N ARG A 117 -5.02 -3.98 -3.80
CA ARG A 117 -4.34 -2.69 -3.73
C ARG A 117 -3.77 -2.43 -2.33
N GLY A 118 -4.53 -2.74 -1.28
CA GLY A 118 -4.05 -2.67 0.10
C GLY A 118 -2.78 -3.50 0.31
N LYS A 119 -2.75 -4.76 -0.14
CA LYS A 119 -1.56 -5.62 -0.04
C LYS A 119 -0.34 -5.02 -0.77
N LEU A 120 -0.54 -4.50 -1.98
CA LEU A 120 0.53 -3.86 -2.76
C LEU A 120 1.10 -2.63 -2.05
N LEU A 121 0.24 -1.76 -1.51
CA LEU A 121 0.67 -0.56 -0.79
C LEU A 121 1.47 -0.90 0.47
N HIS A 122 1.03 -1.88 1.27
CA HIS A 122 1.78 -2.32 2.44
C HIS A 122 3.11 -2.95 2.05
N SER A 123 3.16 -3.74 0.97
CA SER A 123 4.41 -4.31 0.46
C SER A 123 5.39 -3.22 0.03
N ALA A 124 4.92 -2.21 -0.72
CA ALA A 124 5.76 -1.10 -1.16
C ALA A 124 6.31 -0.30 0.03
N MET A 125 5.48 -0.02 1.03
CA MET A 125 5.91 0.67 2.26
C MET A 125 6.97 -0.13 3.03
N ASN A 126 6.77 -1.44 3.17
CA ASN A 126 7.74 -2.31 3.83
C ASN A 126 9.07 -2.34 3.08
N SER A 127 9.04 -2.40 1.74
CA SER A 127 10.24 -2.34 0.91
C SER A 127 10.98 -1.02 1.06
N LEU A 128 10.26 0.10 1.11
CA LEU A 128 10.85 1.42 1.34
C LEU A 128 11.55 1.49 2.69
N HIS A 129 10.89 1.07 3.77
CA HIS A 129 11.52 1.02 5.10
C HIS A 129 12.72 0.08 5.18
N ASN A 130 12.71 -1.03 4.45
CA ASN A 130 13.86 -1.93 4.35
C ASN A 130 15.03 -1.28 3.61
N PHE A 131 14.73 -0.54 2.54
CA PHE A 131 15.73 0.20 1.78
C PHE A 131 16.38 1.27 2.65
N ASP A 132 15.59 2.11 3.33
CA ASP A 132 16.10 3.16 4.22
C ASP A 132 17.04 2.58 5.29
N ARG A 133 16.61 1.51 5.98
CA ARG A 133 17.47 0.82 6.97
C ARG A 133 18.75 0.25 6.38
N SER A 134 18.71 -0.23 5.14
CA SER A 134 19.89 -0.80 4.48
C SER A 134 20.85 0.31 4.05
N LEU A 135 20.31 1.44 3.59
CA LEU A 135 21.07 2.64 3.27
C LEU A 135 21.75 3.21 4.51
N ASP A 136 21.04 3.33 5.63
CA ASP A 136 21.63 3.81 6.90
C ASP A 136 22.81 2.95 7.35
N LYS A 137 22.67 1.62 7.27
CA LYS A 137 23.77 0.68 7.60
C LYS A 137 24.96 0.84 6.65
N PHE A 138 24.68 1.03 5.36
CA PHE A 138 25.72 1.22 4.37
C PHE A 138 26.49 2.53 4.59
N LEU A 139 25.78 3.62 4.88
CA LEU A 139 26.40 4.91 5.21
C LEU A 139 27.23 4.83 6.50
N ALA A 140 26.73 4.16 7.54
CA ALA A 140 27.50 3.95 8.77
C ALA A 140 28.80 3.15 8.53
N TRP A 141 28.71 2.09 7.72
CA TRP A 141 29.88 1.30 7.33
C TRP A 141 30.89 2.11 6.51
N LEU A 142 30.40 2.93 5.56
CA LEU A 142 31.28 3.83 4.79
C LEU A 142 32.02 4.80 5.72
N SER A 143 31.33 5.43 6.67
CA SER A 143 31.97 6.34 7.63
C SER A 143 32.99 5.65 8.53
N GLU A 144 32.74 4.41 8.97
CA GLU A 144 33.73 3.60 9.70
C GLU A 144 34.96 3.26 8.84
N ALA A 145 34.75 2.92 7.57
CA ALA A 145 35.82 2.60 6.63
C ALA A 145 36.69 3.84 6.34
N GLU A 146 36.08 5.00 6.10
CA GLU A 146 36.76 6.29 5.93
C GLU A 146 37.59 6.65 7.17
N SER A 147 36.97 6.57 8.36
CA SER A 147 37.66 6.84 9.63
C SER A 147 38.85 5.90 9.87
N SER A 148 38.70 4.62 9.50
CA SER A 148 39.78 3.63 9.62
C SER A 148 40.93 3.94 8.67
N MET A 149 40.63 4.38 7.44
CA MET A 149 41.63 4.75 6.45
C MET A 149 42.41 6.00 6.89
N GLU A 150 41.72 7.04 7.36
CA GLU A 150 42.36 8.24 7.93
C GLU A 150 43.27 7.88 9.12
N GLY A 151 42.83 6.96 9.98
CA GLY A 151 43.64 6.46 11.09
C GLY A 151 44.92 5.75 10.63
N LEU A 152 44.84 4.94 9.57
CA LEU A 152 45.98 4.25 8.98
C LEU A 152 46.96 5.23 8.31
N GLU A 153 46.46 6.25 7.61
CA GLU A 153 47.27 7.31 6.99
C GLU A 153 48.02 8.12 8.06
N ALA A 154 47.33 8.55 9.11
CA ALA A 154 47.94 9.28 10.21
C ALA A 154 49.04 8.47 10.91
N GLU A 155 48.86 7.15 11.07
CA GLU A 155 49.89 6.28 11.63
C GLU A 155 51.07 6.08 10.66
N ALA A 156 50.82 5.94 9.36
CA ALA A 156 51.86 5.87 8.35
C ALA A 156 52.74 7.13 8.34
N ASP A 157 52.13 8.32 8.42
CA ASP A 157 52.85 9.61 8.49
C ASP A 157 53.70 9.73 9.76
N ARG A 158 53.16 9.30 10.91
CA ARG A 158 53.92 9.27 12.17
C ARG A 158 55.13 8.34 12.08
N LEU A 159 54.95 7.15 11.49
CA LEU A 159 56.05 6.20 11.30
C LEU A 159 57.09 6.71 10.29
N GLY A 160 56.66 7.40 9.23
CA GLY A 160 57.53 8.11 8.29
C GLY A 160 58.37 9.18 8.98
N GLY A 161 57.73 10.09 9.72
CA GLY A 161 58.41 11.15 10.46
C GLY A 161 59.39 10.63 11.53
N ARG A 162 59.06 9.51 12.20
CA ARG A 162 59.97 8.86 13.17
C ARG A 162 61.20 8.25 12.48
N ARG A 163 61.05 7.69 11.28
CA ARG A 163 62.16 7.16 10.50
C ARG A 163 63.11 8.29 10.07
N ASP A 164 62.57 9.42 9.62
CA ASP A 164 63.37 10.58 9.21
C ASP A 164 64.10 11.22 10.39
N GLN A 165 63.46 11.35 11.55
CA GLN A 165 64.10 11.85 12.78
C GLN A 165 65.20 10.90 13.31
N GLY A 166 64.98 9.58 13.23
CA GLY A 166 65.98 8.57 13.59
C GLY A 166 67.18 8.57 12.63
N ALA A 167 66.93 8.79 11.33
CA ALA A 167 67.97 8.91 10.31
C ALA A 167 68.83 10.17 10.48
N LEU A 168 68.27 11.29 10.95
CA LEU A 168 69.01 12.54 11.20
C LEU A 168 69.79 12.53 12.53
N ARG A 169 69.31 11.80 13.56
CA ARG A 169 69.99 11.67 14.86
C ARG A 169 71.28 10.86 14.78
N ARG A 170 71.35 9.82 13.93
CA ARG A 170 72.55 8.96 13.79
C ARG A 170 73.79 9.74 13.30
N PRO A 171 73.73 10.55 12.22
CA PRO A 171 74.83 11.41 11.79
C PRO A 171 75.26 12.42 12.86
N GLN A 172 74.31 13.02 13.59
CA GLN A 172 74.65 13.99 14.64
C GLN A 172 75.36 13.33 15.84
N HIS A 173 74.95 12.13 16.23
CA HIS A 173 75.64 11.38 17.29
C HIS A 173 77.06 11.02 16.87
N GLN A 174 77.23 10.49 15.65
CA GLN A 174 78.56 10.17 15.12
C GLN A 174 79.45 11.41 14.97
N LEU A 175 78.89 12.57 14.60
CA LEU A 175 79.63 13.82 14.53
C LEU A 175 80.05 14.30 15.92
N LYS A 176 79.18 14.21 16.93
CA LYS A 176 79.51 14.55 18.33
C LYS A 176 80.59 13.62 18.90
N GLU A 177 80.53 12.32 18.63
CA GLU A 177 81.58 11.37 19.05
C GLU A 177 82.92 11.64 18.36
N ARG A 178 82.91 11.92 17.06
CA ARG A 178 84.14 12.30 16.32
C ARG A 178 84.74 13.60 16.82
N ILE A 179 83.93 14.59 17.19
CA ILE A 179 84.39 15.83 17.82
C ILE A 179 84.97 15.53 19.20
N ALA A 180 84.30 14.74 20.04
CA ALA A 180 84.77 14.40 21.39
C ALA A 180 86.08 13.59 21.42
N GLN A 181 86.32 12.75 20.41
CA GLN A 181 87.59 12.02 20.25
C GLN A 181 88.75 12.93 19.81
N ARG A 182 88.46 14.01 19.06
CA ARG A 182 89.47 14.97 18.60
C ARG A 182 89.97 15.92 19.70
N THR A 183 89.18 16.12 20.77
CA THR A 183 89.52 17.02 21.89
C THR A 183 90.27 16.31 23.02
N LYS A 184 90.63 15.03 22.87
CA LYS A 184 91.36 14.24 23.88
C LYS A 184 92.88 14.13 23.63
N PHE A 185 93.43 14.98 22.77
CA PHE A 185 94.88 15.17 22.63
C PHE A 185 95.24 16.62 22.96
#